data_AF-A0A7J4E6A9-F1
#
_entry.id   AF-A0A7J4E6A9-F1
#
_cell.length_a   1.000
_cell.length_b   1.000
_cell.length_c   1.000
_cell.angle_alpha   90.00
_cell.angle_beta   90.00
_cell.angle_gamma   90.00
#
_symmetry.space_group_name_H-M   'P 1'
#
loop_
_entity.id
_entity.type
_entity.pdbx_description
1 polymer ?
#
loop_
_entity_poly.entity_id
_entity_poly.type
_entity_poly.pdbx_seq_one_letter_code
_entity_poly.pdbx_strand_id
1 'polypeptide(L)'
;MQLYIVDSPIGIFALNDAGEIVGKSLFKGGSAEAAKLVAKINKGEAPEEVTNFLRGLAKRRKFKKLIFDNPKLAGALEGRIAAEIHVQRPCPAASKFRRKLASTALKLKVFKSEVEFEDFVRDVSLQLASLSVREAAAKRDAFAIQAARALDDLDKTLNLFSGRIREWYGLIFPELNGLIESHEAYLK
;
A
#
# COMPACT_ATOMS: atom_id res chain seq x y z
N MET A 1 -13.58 27.77 3.14
CA MET A 1 -12.20 27.58 3.63
C MET A 1 -11.65 26.27 3.09
N GLN A 2 -10.36 26.27 2.74
CA GLN A 2 -9.62 25.09 2.30
C GLN A 2 -8.90 24.50 3.53
N LEU A 3 -8.82 23.18 3.60
CA LEU A 3 -8.13 22.47 4.68
C LEU A 3 -7.04 21.61 4.06
N TYR A 4 -5.82 21.67 4.60
CA TYR A 4 -4.72 20.83 4.14
C TYR A 4 -4.58 19.63 5.06
N ILE A 5 -4.69 18.43 4.51
CA ILE A 5 -4.50 17.19 5.24
C ILE A 5 -3.07 16.70 5.03
N VAL A 6 -2.38 16.51 6.14
CA VAL A 6 -0.97 16.10 6.18
C VAL A 6 -0.84 14.82 7.00
N ASP A 7 -0.17 13.83 6.42
CA ASP A 7 0.24 12.60 7.05
C ASP A 7 1.56 12.77 7.80
N SER A 8 1.64 12.20 9.01
CA SER A 8 2.80 12.27 9.88
C SER A 8 2.98 10.93 10.61
N PRO A 9 4.21 10.57 11.04
CA PRO A 9 4.44 9.36 11.84
C PRO A 9 3.60 9.28 13.12
N ILE A 10 3.18 10.42 13.67
CA ILE A 10 2.40 10.50 14.92
C ILE A 10 0.88 10.56 14.70
N GLY A 11 0.43 10.73 13.45
CA GLY A 11 -0.98 10.91 13.16
C GLY A 11 -1.27 11.73 11.91
N ILE A 12 -2.54 12.09 11.76
CA ILE A 12 -3.02 12.93 10.66
C ILE A 12 -3.44 14.29 11.20
N PHE A 13 -3.03 15.32 10.50
CA PHE A 13 -3.30 16.70 10.85
C PHE A 13 -4.09 17.40 9.76
N ALA A 14 -5.06 18.19 10.21
CA ALA A 14 -5.83 19.10 9.39
C ALA A 14 -5.34 20.53 9.66
N LEU A 15 -4.85 21.20 8.63
CA LEU A 15 -4.25 22.53 8.70
C LEU A 15 -5.09 23.56 7.94
N ASN A 16 -5.04 24.83 8.36
CA ASN A 16 -5.55 25.96 7.59
C ASN A 16 -4.50 26.48 6.58
N ASP A 17 -4.85 27.48 5.77
CA ASP A 17 -3.93 28.15 4.81
C ASP A 17 -2.68 28.75 5.49
N ALA A 18 -2.77 29.11 6.78
CA ALA A 18 -1.64 29.63 7.56
C ALA A 18 -0.71 28.52 8.11
N GLY A 19 -1.09 27.25 8.00
CA GLY A 19 -0.34 26.11 8.53
C GLY A 19 -0.60 25.83 10.01
N GLU A 20 -1.69 26.35 10.57
CA GLU A 20 -2.13 26.09 11.95
C GLU A 20 -3.09 24.90 12.00
N ILE A 21 -3.08 24.19 13.13
CA ILE A 21 -3.83 22.94 13.32
C ILE A 21 -5.29 23.24 13.66
N VAL A 22 -6.19 22.89 12.75
CA VAL A 22 -7.65 22.96 12.92
C VAL A 22 -8.18 21.66 13.54
N GLY A 23 -7.50 20.54 13.28
CA GLY A 23 -7.84 19.24 13.86
C GLY A 23 -6.66 18.28 13.83
N LYS A 24 -6.67 17.32 14.76
CA LYS A 24 -5.66 16.26 14.83
C LYS A 24 -6.32 14.91 15.11
N SER A 25 -5.78 13.87 14.50
CA SER A 25 -6.03 12.47 14.83
C SER A 25 -4.68 11.81 15.09
N LEU A 26 -4.34 11.65 16.37
CA LEU A 26 -3.09 11.02 16.78
C LEU A 26 -3.26 9.51 16.79
N PHE A 27 -2.22 8.78 16.38
CA PHE A 27 -2.18 7.34 16.53
C PHE A 27 -1.95 7.02 18.02
N LYS A 28 -2.89 6.29 18.64
CA LYS A 28 -2.84 5.97 20.07
C LYS A 28 -1.93 4.79 20.40
N GLY A 29 -1.45 4.10 19.37
CA GLY A 29 -0.57 2.95 19.49
C GLY A 29 0.90 3.30 19.59
N GLY A 30 1.69 2.36 20.11
CA GLY A 30 3.16 2.46 20.08
C GLY A 30 3.72 2.51 18.66
N SER A 31 5.05 2.61 18.54
CA SER A 31 5.75 2.77 17.24
C SER A 31 5.39 1.69 16.21
N ALA A 32 5.14 0.46 16.65
CA ALA A 32 4.71 -0.64 15.78
C ALA A 32 3.31 -0.45 15.17
N GLU A 33 2.35 0.07 15.93
CA GLU A 33 0.99 0.33 15.44
C GLU A 33 0.98 1.54 14.49
N ALA A 34 1.72 2.59 14.85
CA ALA A 34 1.91 3.75 13.98
C ALA A 34 2.51 3.34 12.64
N ALA A 35 3.55 2.49 12.63
CA ALA A 35 4.15 1.97 11.40
C ALA A 35 3.15 1.18 10.54
N LYS A 36 2.29 0.35 11.15
CA LYS A 36 1.23 -0.38 10.43
C LYS A 36 0.19 0.56 9.81
N LEU A 37 -0.24 1.58 10.53
CA LEU A 37 -1.21 2.57 10.03
C LEU A 37 -0.63 3.39 8.88
N VAL A 38 0.62 3.84 9.01
CA VAL A 38 1.35 4.53 7.94
C VAL A 38 1.55 3.62 6.72
N ALA A 39 1.85 2.34 6.93
CA ALA A 39 1.95 1.36 5.84
C ALA A 39 0.63 1.20 5.08
N LYS A 40 -0.51 1.12 5.79
CA LYS A 40 -1.84 1.07 5.18
C LYS A 40 -2.13 2.32 4.34
N ILE A 41 -1.84 3.49 4.89
CA ILE A 41 -1.98 4.77 4.17
C ILE A 41 -1.13 4.78 2.88
N ASN A 42 0.11 4.31 2.96
CA ASN A 42 1.01 4.20 1.81
C ASN A 42 0.58 3.17 0.77
N LYS A 43 -0.30 2.23 1.12
CA LYS A 43 -0.94 1.29 0.19
C LYS A 43 -2.23 1.84 -0.43
N GLY A 44 -2.70 3.01 0.01
CA GLY A 44 -3.99 3.55 -0.42
C GLY A 44 -5.18 2.98 0.36
N GLU A 45 -4.93 2.44 1.55
CA GLU A 45 -5.98 2.05 2.49
C GLU A 45 -6.11 3.15 3.56
N ALA A 46 -7.28 3.77 3.66
CA ALA A 46 -7.56 4.72 4.73
C ALA A 46 -8.07 3.98 5.98
N PRO A 47 -7.35 4.02 7.13
CA PRO A 47 -7.85 3.43 8.37
C PRO A 47 -9.20 4.03 8.79
N GLU A 48 -10.03 3.26 9.50
CA GLU A 48 -11.35 3.73 9.94
C GLU A 48 -11.25 4.94 10.87
N GLU A 49 -10.27 4.96 11.77
CA GLU A 49 -10.01 6.10 12.67
C GLU A 49 -9.81 7.41 11.89
N VAL A 50 -9.02 7.33 10.81
CA VAL A 50 -8.74 8.44 9.90
C VAL A 50 -10.00 8.86 9.15
N THR A 51 -10.73 7.87 8.63
CA THR A 51 -11.96 8.10 7.86
C THR A 51 -13.02 8.77 8.74
N ASN A 52 -13.19 8.30 9.98
CA ASN A 52 -14.13 8.86 10.95
C ASN A 52 -13.74 10.28 11.37
N PHE A 53 -12.45 10.54 11.60
CA PHE A 53 -11.94 11.87 11.88
C PHE A 53 -12.23 12.85 10.74
N LEU A 54 -11.90 12.48 9.50
CA LEU A 54 -12.11 13.34 8.33
C LEU A 54 -13.60 13.52 8.00
N ARG A 55 -14.44 12.49 8.20
CA ARG A 55 -15.90 12.59 8.09
C ARG A 55 -16.47 13.53 9.14
N GLY A 56 -15.96 13.49 10.37
CA GLY A 56 -16.32 14.42 11.44
C GLY A 56 -15.98 15.87 11.08
N LEU A 57 -14.83 16.11 10.45
CA LEU A 57 -14.45 17.43 9.94
C LEU A 57 -15.32 17.90 8.77
N ALA A 58 -15.65 17.00 7.83
CA ALA A 58 -16.51 17.31 6.68
C ALA A 58 -17.94 17.65 7.11
N LYS A 59 -18.50 16.93 8.11
CA LYS A 59 -19.85 17.20 8.64
C LYS A 59 -20.00 18.57 9.29
N ARG A 60 -18.91 19.19 9.75
CA ARG A 60 -18.94 20.53 10.39
C ARG A 60 -19.25 21.67 9.41
N ARG A 61 -19.59 21.40 8.13
CA ARG A 61 -20.10 22.31 7.07
C ARG A 61 -19.28 23.59 6.78
N LYS A 62 -18.17 23.84 7.48
CA LYS A 62 -17.28 25.01 7.27
C LYS A 62 -16.17 24.77 6.24
N PHE A 63 -15.89 23.53 5.86
CA PHE A 63 -14.76 23.16 4.99
C PHE A 63 -15.26 22.38 3.78
N LYS A 64 -15.35 23.04 2.61
CA LYS A 64 -15.84 22.43 1.36
C LYS A 64 -14.74 21.69 0.60
N LYS A 65 -13.48 22.12 0.75
CA LYS A 65 -12.33 21.65 -0.02
C LYS A 65 -11.24 21.09 0.89
N LEU A 66 -10.88 19.82 0.70
CA LEU A 66 -9.79 19.14 1.38
C LEU A 66 -8.64 18.93 0.41
N ILE A 67 -7.50 19.54 0.71
CA ILE A 67 -6.27 19.43 -0.07
C ILE A 67 -5.36 18.41 0.61
N PHE A 68 -5.07 17.32 -0.09
CA PHE A 68 -4.21 16.26 0.40
C PHE A 68 -2.81 16.40 -0.18
N ASP A 69 -1.80 16.19 0.67
CA ASP A 69 -0.42 16.05 0.22
C ASP A 69 -0.15 14.64 -0.33
N ASN A 70 -0.84 13.61 0.15
CA ASN A 70 -0.66 12.23 -0.29
C ASN A 70 -1.78 11.79 -1.26
N PRO A 71 -1.48 11.53 -2.55
CA PRO A 71 -2.49 11.16 -3.55
C PRO A 71 -3.14 9.81 -3.24
N LYS A 72 -2.41 8.88 -2.61
CA LYS A 72 -2.94 7.56 -2.27
C LYS A 72 -4.03 7.66 -1.21
N LEU A 73 -3.80 8.52 -0.21
CA LEU A 73 -4.79 8.78 0.82
C LEU A 73 -6.00 9.57 0.26
N ALA A 74 -5.76 10.48 -0.68
CA ALA A 74 -6.83 11.18 -1.39
C ALA A 74 -7.74 10.20 -2.16
N GLY A 75 -7.15 9.31 -2.97
CA GLY A 75 -7.89 8.29 -3.72
C GLY A 75 -8.61 7.29 -2.82
N ALA A 76 -8.01 6.90 -1.68
CA ALA A 76 -8.63 6.02 -0.70
C ALA A 76 -9.91 6.60 -0.05
N LEU A 77 -10.03 7.93 -0.04
CA LEU A 77 -11.13 8.67 0.59
C LEU A 77 -12.12 9.22 -0.42
N GLU A 78 -11.80 9.15 -1.71
CA GLU A 78 -12.70 9.50 -2.80
C GLU A 78 -13.95 8.62 -2.74
N GLY A 79 -15.13 9.26 -2.72
CA GLY A 79 -16.41 8.59 -2.51
C GLY A 79 -16.76 8.19 -1.07
N ARG A 80 -15.81 8.22 -0.12
CA ARG A 80 -16.09 7.92 1.32
C ARG A 80 -16.41 9.16 2.16
N ILE A 81 -16.09 10.34 1.64
CA ILE A 81 -16.29 11.65 2.29
C ILE A 81 -17.07 12.55 1.34
N ALA A 82 -18.09 13.23 1.89
CA ALA A 82 -18.86 14.27 1.18
C ALA A 82 -18.11 15.62 1.19
N ALA A 83 -16.93 15.69 0.57
CA ALA A 83 -16.13 16.90 0.42
C ALA A 83 -15.36 16.89 -0.92
N GLU A 84 -15.04 18.06 -1.47
CA GLU A 84 -14.19 18.16 -2.66
C GLU A 84 -12.75 17.81 -2.29
N ILE A 85 -12.23 16.73 -2.85
CA ILE A 85 -10.86 16.25 -2.63
C ILE A 85 -9.99 16.78 -3.74
N HIS A 86 -8.92 17.49 -3.37
CA HIS A 86 -7.87 17.91 -4.30
C HIS A 86 -6.52 17.42 -3.81
N VAL A 87 -5.63 17.10 -4.73
CA VAL A 87 -4.23 16.80 -4.41
C VAL A 87 -3.39 17.98 -4.84
N GLN A 88 -2.52 18.48 -3.96
CA GLN A 88 -1.57 19.55 -4.30
C GLN A 88 -0.16 19.12 -3.90
N ARG A 89 0.74 19.04 -4.88
CA ARG A 89 2.16 18.74 -4.69
C ARG A 89 3.02 19.73 -5.50
N PRO A 90 3.97 20.44 -4.87
CA PRO A 90 4.24 20.52 -3.43
C PRO A 90 3.18 21.33 -2.67
N CYS A 91 2.86 20.94 -1.43
CA CYS A 91 1.96 21.68 -0.56
C CYS A 91 2.78 22.57 0.42
N PRO A 92 2.76 23.91 0.28
CA PRO A 92 3.53 24.81 1.15
C PRO A 92 3.14 24.69 2.63
N ALA A 93 1.86 24.48 2.93
CA ALA A 93 1.36 24.28 4.29
C ALA A 93 1.93 23.01 4.91
N ALA A 94 2.00 21.91 4.14
CA ALA A 94 2.60 20.66 4.59
C ALA A 94 4.10 20.80 4.85
N SER A 95 4.84 21.49 3.97
CA SER A 95 6.28 21.74 4.16
C SER A 95 6.57 22.57 5.41
N LYS A 96 5.79 23.62 5.66
CA LYS A 96 5.91 24.43 6.88
C LYS A 96 5.60 23.62 8.14
N PHE A 97 4.57 22.77 8.08
CA PHE A 97 4.18 21.91 9.19
C PHE A 97 5.25 20.86 9.52
N ARG A 98 5.80 20.18 8.50
CA ARG A 98 6.85 19.17 8.71
C ARG A 98 8.09 19.73 9.41
N ARG A 99 8.49 20.96 9.10
CA ARG A 99 9.59 21.66 9.81
C ARG A 99 9.28 21.95 11.28
N LYS A 100 8.01 22.14 11.62
CA LYS A 100 7.56 22.42 13.00
C LYS A 100 7.08 21.17 13.72
N LEU A 101 7.18 19.99 13.12
CA LEU A 101 6.53 18.77 13.62
C LEU A 101 7.02 18.39 15.02
N ALA A 102 8.33 18.43 15.27
CA ALA A 102 8.90 18.15 16.60
C ALA A 102 8.38 19.13 17.66
N SER A 103 8.47 20.45 17.39
CA SER A 103 7.94 21.49 18.27
C SER A 103 6.42 21.37 18.51
N THR A 104 5.70 20.86 17.52
CA THR A 104 4.26 20.64 17.59
C THR A 104 3.94 19.40 18.43
N ALA A 105 4.70 18.32 18.28
CA ALA A 105 4.53 17.09 19.05
C ALA A 105 4.72 17.33 20.56
N LEU A 106 5.70 18.17 20.91
CA LEU A 106 5.93 18.66 22.28
C LEU A 106 4.75 19.51 22.79
N LYS A 107 4.29 20.49 22.01
CA LYS A 107 3.12 21.32 22.36
C LYS A 107 1.84 20.51 22.56
N LEU A 108 1.69 19.44 21.80
CA LEU A 108 0.56 18.53 21.91
C LEU A 108 0.68 17.55 23.08
N LYS A 109 1.77 17.63 23.88
CA LYS A 109 2.10 16.77 25.02
C LYS A 109 2.09 15.27 24.69
N VAL A 110 2.44 14.93 23.45
CA VAL A 110 2.53 13.53 23.01
C VAL A 110 3.86 12.92 23.48
N PHE A 111 4.91 13.73 23.50
CA PHE A 111 6.25 13.35 23.94
C PHE A 111 6.78 14.37 24.96
N LYS A 112 7.68 13.93 25.84
CA LYS A 112 8.27 14.77 26.90
C LYS A 112 9.50 15.52 26.42
N SER A 113 10.21 14.98 25.43
CA SER A 113 11.44 15.53 24.87
C SER A 113 11.45 15.41 23.35
N GLU A 114 12.20 16.29 22.69
CA GLU A 114 12.49 16.18 21.26
C GLU A 114 13.21 14.87 20.93
N VAL A 115 14.11 14.42 21.82
CA VAL A 115 14.83 13.15 21.69
C VAL A 115 13.87 11.96 21.66
N GLU A 116 12.86 11.95 22.55
CA GLU A 116 11.86 10.86 22.61
C GLU A 116 11.01 10.82 21.33
N PHE A 117 10.72 11.99 20.74
CA PHE A 117 10.04 12.08 19.45
C PHE A 117 10.92 11.56 18.30
N GLU A 118 12.20 11.92 18.28
CA GLU A 118 13.14 11.44 17.26
C GLU A 118 13.34 9.93 17.33
N ASP A 119 13.50 9.38 18.54
CA ASP A 119 13.58 7.94 18.78
C ASP A 119 12.31 7.23 18.30
N PHE A 120 11.13 7.79 18.60
CA PHE A 120 9.86 7.25 18.11
C PHE A 120 9.79 7.26 16.58
N VAL A 121 10.17 8.36 15.93
CA VAL A 121 10.19 8.46 14.46
C VAL A 121 11.18 7.47 13.84
N ARG A 122 12.35 7.30 14.45
CA ARG A 122 13.35 6.32 14.05
C ARG A 122 12.78 4.89 14.16
N ASP A 123 12.15 4.55 15.27
CA ASP A 123 11.53 3.24 15.47
C ASP A 123 10.42 2.96 14.47
N VAL A 124 9.54 3.94 14.23
CA VAL A 124 8.49 3.83 13.19
C VAL A 124 9.12 3.60 11.82
N SER A 125 10.22 4.28 11.50
CA SER A 125 10.91 4.14 10.23
C SER A 125 11.54 2.75 10.07
N LEU A 126 12.18 2.23 11.11
CA LEU A 126 12.75 0.87 11.12
C LEU A 126 11.66 -0.19 10.97
N GLN A 127 10.54 -0.04 11.68
CA GLN A 127 9.42 -0.97 11.57
C GLN A 127 8.79 -0.92 10.16
N LEU A 128 8.61 0.28 9.60
CA LEU A 128 8.09 0.46 8.24
C LEU A 128 9.01 -0.16 7.18
N ALA A 129 10.33 0.01 7.32
CA ALA A 129 11.32 -0.61 6.45
C ALA A 129 11.28 -2.14 6.56
N SER A 130 11.23 -2.67 7.78
CA SER A 130 11.13 -4.12 8.04
C SER A 130 9.87 -4.74 7.42
N LEU A 131 8.71 -4.07 7.57
CA LEU A 131 7.45 -4.49 6.93
C LEU A 131 7.59 -4.52 5.39
N SER A 132 8.19 -3.47 4.82
CA SER A 132 8.37 -3.38 3.36
C SER A 132 9.29 -4.48 2.82
N VAL A 133 10.39 -4.78 3.52
CA VAL A 133 11.32 -5.87 3.16
C VAL A 133 10.64 -7.23 3.25
N ARG A 134 9.90 -7.50 4.34
CA ARG A 134 9.16 -8.76 4.51
C ARG A 134 8.12 -8.97 3.40
N GLU A 135 7.38 -7.92 3.03
CA GLU A 135 6.40 -7.98 1.94
C GLU A 135 7.06 -8.24 0.58
N ALA A 136 8.20 -7.60 0.31
CA ALA A 136 8.95 -7.82 -0.93
C ALA A 136 9.50 -9.25 -1.02
N ALA A 137 10.05 -9.77 0.08
CA ALA A 137 10.56 -11.14 0.15
C ALA A 137 9.45 -12.17 -0.06
N ALA A 138 8.33 -12.02 0.66
CA ALA A 138 7.19 -12.94 0.54
C ALA A 138 6.61 -12.98 -0.89
N LYS A 139 6.56 -11.83 -1.59
CA LYS A 139 6.12 -11.78 -2.99
C LYS A 139 7.06 -12.54 -3.91
N ARG A 140 8.38 -12.43 -3.71
CA ARG A 140 9.38 -13.13 -4.52
C ARG A 140 9.24 -14.65 -4.41
N ASP A 141 9.09 -15.16 -3.18
CA ASP A 141 8.94 -16.60 -2.95
C ASP A 141 7.63 -17.13 -3.54
N ALA A 142 6.56 -16.34 -3.45
CA ALA A 142 5.28 -16.69 -4.08
C ALA A 142 5.41 -16.86 -5.60
N PHE A 143 6.16 -15.99 -6.28
CA PHE A 143 6.40 -16.14 -7.72
C PHE A 143 7.20 -17.40 -8.06
N ALA A 144 8.21 -17.74 -7.26
CA ALA A 144 9.00 -18.95 -7.47
C ALA A 144 8.15 -20.22 -7.33
N ILE A 145 7.31 -20.29 -6.29
CA ILE A 145 6.39 -21.43 -6.06
C ILE A 145 5.37 -21.55 -7.20
N GLN A 146 4.80 -20.42 -7.66
CA GLN A 146 3.83 -20.45 -8.76
C GLN A 146 4.48 -20.84 -10.09
N ALA A 147 5.71 -20.39 -10.36
CA ALA A 147 6.44 -20.80 -11.55
C ALA A 147 6.74 -22.31 -11.55
N ALA A 148 7.16 -22.87 -10.40
CA ALA A 148 7.37 -24.32 -10.27
C ALA A 148 6.08 -25.12 -10.53
N ARG A 149 4.95 -24.70 -9.94
CA ARG A 149 3.65 -25.34 -10.20
C ARG A 149 3.22 -25.24 -11.66
N ALA A 150 3.43 -24.07 -12.28
CA ALA A 150 3.12 -23.88 -13.68
C ALA A 150 3.96 -24.79 -14.59
N LEU A 151 5.24 -25.01 -14.27
CA LEU A 151 6.07 -25.99 -14.97
C LEU A 151 5.52 -27.42 -14.82
N ASP A 152 5.17 -27.84 -13.60
CA ASP A 152 4.57 -29.16 -13.36
C ASP A 152 3.25 -29.35 -14.14
N ASP A 153 2.42 -28.30 -14.19
CA ASP A 153 1.15 -28.32 -14.91
C ASP A 153 1.37 -28.35 -16.43
N LEU A 154 2.39 -27.64 -16.94
CA LEU A 154 2.80 -27.70 -18.35
C LEU A 154 3.30 -29.10 -18.71
N ASP A 155 4.14 -29.73 -17.90
CA ASP A 155 4.65 -31.08 -18.15
C ASP A 155 3.52 -32.11 -18.23
N LYS A 156 2.57 -32.06 -17.29
CA LYS A 156 1.38 -32.93 -17.32
C LYS A 156 0.54 -32.69 -18.57
N THR A 157 0.35 -31.43 -18.94
CA THR A 157 -0.48 -31.06 -20.10
C THR A 157 0.19 -31.47 -21.41
N LEU A 158 1.51 -31.28 -21.53
CA LEU A 158 2.30 -31.72 -22.67
C LEU A 158 2.24 -33.24 -22.84
N ASN A 159 2.37 -34.01 -21.75
CA ASN A 159 2.24 -35.46 -21.80
C ASN A 159 0.85 -35.90 -22.24
N LEU A 160 -0.20 -35.28 -21.69
CA LEU A 160 -1.59 -35.56 -22.05
C LEU A 160 -1.84 -35.28 -23.55
N PHE A 161 -1.43 -34.11 -24.03
CA PHE A 161 -1.61 -33.74 -25.44
C PHE A 161 -0.77 -34.60 -26.38
N SER A 162 0.47 -34.91 -26.01
CA SER A 162 1.34 -35.78 -26.81
C SER A 162 0.77 -37.19 -26.94
N GLY A 163 0.25 -37.76 -25.84
CA GLY A 163 -0.45 -39.03 -25.88
C GLY A 163 -1.68 -38.97 -26.79
N ARG A 164 -2.51 -37.92 -26.65
CA ARG A 164 -3.72 -37.77 -27.46
C ARG A 164 -3.43 -37.58 -28.95
N ILE A 165 -2.39 -36.84 -29.30
CA ILE A 165 -1.97 -36.64 -30.69
C ILE A 165 -1.43 -37.94 -31.27
N ARG A 166 -0.64 -38.72 -30.51
CA ARG A 166 -0.14 -40.04 -30.93
C ARG A 166 -1.26 -41.05 -31.16
N GLU A 167 -2.28 -41.05 -30.31
CA GLU A 167 -3.49 -41.86 -30.51
C GLU A 167 -4.20 -41.46 -31.81
N TRP A 168 -4.42 -40.15 -32.00
CA TRP A 168 -5.16 -39.63 -33.14
C TRP A 168 -4.42 -39.86 -34.47
N TYR A 169 -3.14 -39.51 -34.53
CA TYR A 169 -2.32 -39.67 -35.73
C TYR A 169 -1.96 -41.13 -36.01
N GLY A 170 -1.86 -41.95 -34.97
CA GLY A 170 -1.68 -43.40 -35.10
C GLY A 170 -2.82 -44.12 -35.84
N LEU A 171 -4.01 -43.52 -35.95
CA LEU A 171 -5.08 -44.03 -36.82
C LEU A 171 -4.72 -43.95 -38.31
N ILE A 172 -3.84 -43.02 -38.68
CA ILE A 172 -3.44 -42.73 -40.06
C ILE A 172 -2.08 -43.37 -40.36
N PHE A 173 -1.12 -43.26 -39.43
CA PHE A 173 0.23 -43.82 -39.58
C PHE A 173 0.71 -44.50 -38.28
N PRO A 174 0.28 -45.76 -38.02
CA PRO A 174 0.52 -46.45 -36.76
C PRO A 174 2.00 -46.79 -36.51
N GLU A 175 2.79 -47.03 -37.56
CA GLU A 175 4.20 -47.44 -37.46
C GLU A 175 5.07 -46.34 -36.83
N LEU A 176 4.69 -45.07 -37.00
CA LEU A 176 5.41 -43.93 -36.43
C LEU A 176 5.49 -43.98 -34.89
N ASN A 177 4.46 -44.55 -34.24
CA ASN A 177 4.43 -44.65 -32.78
C ASN A 177 5.55 -45.53 -32.21
N GLY A 178 5.97 -46.57 -32.95
CA GLY A 178 7.07 -47.44 -32.55
C GLY A 178 8.46 -46.93 -32.96
N LEU A 179 8.53 -45.96 -33.89
CA LEU A 179 9.78 -45.43 -34.42
C LEU A 179 10.29 -44.21 -33.64
N ILE A 180 9.40 -43.40 -33.09
CA ILE A 180 9.76 -42.16 -32.38
C ILE A 180 9.28 -42.22 -30.93
N GLU A 181 10.22 -42.34 -29.99
CA GLU A 181 9.91 -42.35 -28.56
C GLU A 181 9.65 -40.95 -27.99
N SER A 182 10.41 -39.94 -28.40
CA SER A 182 10.28 -38.58 -27.87
C SER A 182 8.97 -37.91 -28.31
N HIS A 183 8.23 -37.35 -27.34
CA HIS A 183 7.03 -36.56 -27.62
C HIS A 183 7.32 -35.33 -28.49
N GLU A 184 8.39 -34.59 -28.20
CA GLU A 184 8.77 -33.41 -28.98
C GLU A 184 9.11 -33.77 -30.43
N ALA A 185 9.87 -34.86 -30.63
CA ALA A 185 10.26 -35.28 -31.97
C ALA A 185 9.07 -35.81 -32.79
N TYR A 186 8.08 -36.43 -32.14
CA TYR A 186 6.87 -36.90 -32.81
C TYR A 186 5.95 -35.76 -33.28
N LEU A 187 6.02 -34.60 -32.60
CA LEU A 187 5.22 -33.42 -32.91
C LEU A 187 5.87 -32.47 -33.93
N LYS A 188 7.13 -32.69 -34.29
CA LYS A 188 7.86 -31.91 -35.31
C LYS A 188 7.68 -32.52 -36.70
#